data_AF-A0A2E1M0K4-F1
#
_entry.id   AF-A0A2E1M0K4-F1
#
_cell.length_a   1.000
_cell.length_b   1.000
_cell.length_c   1.000
_cell.angle_alpha   90.00
_cell.angle_beta   90.00
_cell.angle_gamma   90.00
#
_symmetry.space_group_name_H-M   'P 1'
#
loop_
_entity.id
_entity.type
_entity.pdbx_description
1 polymer ?
#
loop_
_entity_poly.entity_id
_entity_poly.type
_entity_poly.pdbx_seq_one_letter_code
_entity_poly.pdbx_strand_id
1 'polypeptide(L)'
;MKKLVIITVLGLITAACATPPTNFAGMSEAELLAYNRGKPVMEQIYCEDRKQRTGTHIRRTDCRTVEDWVEHNFRTQQTIQTMAVGRPFN
;
A
#
# COMPACT_ATOMS: atom_id res chain seq x y z
N MET A 1 -42.85 16.77 6.21
CA MET A 1 -42.33 15.60 6.95
C MET A 1 -41.86 14.46 6.03
N LYS A 2 -42.65 14.00 5.04
CA LYS A 2 -42.21 12.95 4.06
C LYS A 2 -40.88 13.25 3.34
N LYS A 3 -40.63 14.50 2.93
CA LYS A 3 -39.37 14.89 2.25
C LYS A 3 -38.13 14.77 3.15
N LEU A 4 -38.28 15.00 4.45
CA LEU A 4 -37.18 14.86 5.43
C LEU A 4 -36.82 13.38 5.66
N VAL A 5 -37.82 12.49 5.67
CA VAL A 5 -37.62 11.03 5.80
C VAL A 5 -36.93 10.46 4.56
N ILE A 6 -37.23 10.96 3.37
CA ILE A 6 -36.58 10.51 2.14
C ILE A 6 -35.09 10.90 2.12
N ILE A 7 -34.75 12.10 2.59
CA ILE A 7 -33.36 12.59 2.62
C ILE A 7 -32.52 11.82 3.64
N THR A 8 -33.08 11.49 4.82
CA THR A 8 -32.35 10.71 5.83
C THR A 8 -32.11 9.27 5.41
N VAL A 9 -33.07 8.64 4.74
CA VAL A 9 -32.91 7.27 4.20
C VAL A 9 -31.86 7.25 3.08
N LEU A 10 -31.84 8.26 2.20
CA LEU A 10 -30.86 8.32 1.12
C LEU A 10 -29.42 8.49 1.63
N GLY A 11 -29.21 9.26 2.71
CA GLY A 11 -27.89 9.44 3.33
C GLY A 11 -27.33 8.19 4.01
N LEU A 12 -28.19 7.32 4.55
CA LEU A 12 -27.79 6.05 5.18
C LEU A 12 -27.27 5.04 4.14
N ILE A 13 -27.81 5.06 2.92
CA ILE A 13 -27.39 4.15 1.84
C ILE A 13 -25.99 4.51 1.34
N THR A 14 -25.64 5.80 1.27
CA THR A 14 -24.32 6.24 0.79
C THR A 14 -23.18 5.96 1.78
N ALA A 15 -23.46 5.88 3.08
CA ALA A 15 -22.45 5.58 4.10
C ALA A 15 -22.02 4.10 4.10
N ALA A 16 -22.82 3.19 3.54
CA ALA A 16 -22.54 1.76 3.53
C ALA A 16 -21.51 1.32 2.47
N CYS A 17 -21.16 2.18 1.50
CA CYS A 17 -20.21 1.86 0.42
C CYS A 17 -18.73 2.09 0.79
N ALA A 18 -18.41 2.43 2.03
CA ALA A 18 -17.02 2.53 2.46
C ALA A 18 -16.44 1.12 2.70
N THR A 19 -15.83 0.52 1.68
CA THR A 19 -15.01 -0.70 1.88
C THR A 19 -13.79 -0.36 2.73
N PRO A 20 -13.59 -1.02 3.88
CA PRO A 20 -12.40 -0.79 4.69
C PRO A 20 -11.15 -1.19 3.90
N PRO A 21 -10.00 -0.55 4.16
CA PRO A 21 -8.74 -0.92 3.52
C PRO A 21 -8.43 -2.39 3.81
N THR A 22 -8.06 -3.14 2.78
CA THR A 22 -7.76 -4.56 2.88
C THR A 22 -6.46 -4.75 3.65
N ASN A 23 -6.46 -5.57 4.70
CA ASN A 23 -5.27 -5.85 5.49
C ASN A 23 -4.42 -6.97 4.86
N PHE A 24 -3.60 -6.61 3.87
CA PHE A 24 -2.71 -7.57 3.20
C PHE A 24 -1.62 -8.12 4.12
N ALA A 25 -1.18 -7.37 5.12
CA ALA A 25 -0.15 -7.82 6.07
C ALA A 25 -0.62 -8.96 6.98
N GLY A 26 -1.95 -9.14 7.11
CA GLY A 26 -2.54 -10.27 7.84
C GLY A 26 -2.82 -11.50 6.97
N MET A 27 -2.55 -11.44 5.66
CA MET A 27 -2.81 -12.57 4.75
C MET A 27 -1.63 -13.55 4.75
N SER A 28 -1.95 -14.83 4.69
CA SER A 28 -1.01 -15.90 4.34
C SER A 28 -0.55 -15.78 2.89
N GLU A 29 0.54 -16.47 2.56
CA GLU A 29 1.07 -16.52 1.19
C GLU A 29 0.04 -17.08 0.19
N ALA A 30 -0.74 -18.08 0.60
CA ALA A 30 -1.79 -18.67 -0.22
C ALA A 30 -2.94 -17.68 -0.50
N GLU A 31 -3.33 -16.88 0.50
CA GLU A 31 -4.35 -15.83 0.35
C GLU A 31 -3.86 -14.70 -0.56
N LEU A 32 -2.60 -14.28 -0.42
CA LEU A 32 -2.00 -13.29 -1.31
C LEU A 32 -1.89 -13.82 -2.76
N LEU A 33 -1.50 -15.08 -2.94
CA LEU A 33 -1.46 -15.71 -4.26
C LEU A 33 -2.85 -15.76 -4.89
N ALA A 34 -3.88 -16.12 -4.12
CA ALA A 34 -5.25 -16.14 -4.58
C ALA A 34 -5.74 -14.72 -4.96
N TYR A 35 -5.41 -13.71 -4.15
CA TYR A 35 -5.73 -12.31 -4.42
C TYR A 35 -5.04 -11.79 -5.70
N ASN A 36 -3.78 -12.16 -5.90
CA ASN A 36 -2.97 -11.75 -7.04
C ASN A 36 -3.32 -12.48 -8.34
N ARG A 37 -4.02 -13.62 -8.24
CA ARG A 37 -4.36 -14.44 -9.41
C ARG A 37 -5.21 -13.64 -10.41
N GLY A 38 -4.74 -13.59 -11.65
CA GLY A 38 -5.43 -12.90 -12.75
C GLY A 38 -5.18 -11.39 -12.83
N LYS A 39 -4.44 -10.81 -11.88
CA LYS A 39 -4.00 -9.41 -11.96
C LYS A 39 -2.73 -9.28 -12.80
N PRO A 40 -2.58 -8.22 -13.62
CA PRO A 40 -1.29 -7.85 -14.21
C PRO A 40 -0.24 -7.69 -13.12
N VAL A 41 1.03 -8.00 -13.44
CA VAL A 41 2.14 -8.01 -12.46
C VAL A 41 2.23 -6.71 -11.67
N MET A 42 2.06 -5.56 -12.31
CA MET A 42 2.17 -4.24 -11.67
C MET A 42 1.08 -3.98 -10.62
N GLU A 43 -0.09 -4.61 -10.78
CA GLU A 43 -1.23 -4.49 -9.86
C GLU A 43 -1.22 -5.56 -8.75
N GLN A 44 -0.29 -6.52 -8.80
CA GLN A 44 -0.17 -7.55 -7.77
C GLN A 44 0.40 -6.94 -6.49
N ILE A 45 -0.04 -7.45 -5.35
CA ILE A 45 0.45 -7.08 -4.03
C ILE A 45 1.69 -7.91 -3.69
N TYR A 46 2.75 -7.23 -3.27
CA TYR A 46 3.95 -7.84 -2.73
C TYR A 46 4.22 -7.29 -1.32
N CYS A 47 4.48 -8.21 -0.40
CA CYS A 47 4.75 -7.91 1.00
C CYS A 47 6.22 -8.22 1.33
N GLU A 48 6.93 -7.27 1.95
CA GLU A 48 8.29 -7.45 2.44
C GLU A 48 8.36 -7.28 3.96
N ASP A 49 9.05 -8.21 4.63
CA ASP A 49 9.35 -8.09 6.05
C ASP A 49 10.46 -7.07 6.28
N ARG A 50 10.08 -5.83 6.58
CA ARG A 50 11.06 -4.79 6.89
C ARG A 50 11.57 -4.95 8.31
N LYS A 51 12.88 -5.19 8.44
CA LYS A 51 13.61 -4.86 9.67
C LYS A 51 13.75 -3.34 9.72
N GLN A 52 13.08 -2.68 10.66
CA GLN A 52 13.25 -1.24 10.88
C GLN A 52 14.75 -0.95 11.12
N ARG A 53 15.30 0.08 10.43
CA ARG A 53 16.72 0.46 10.47
C ARG A 53 17.16 1.10 11.81
N THR A 54 16.29 1.19 12.81
CA THR A 54 16.57 1.90 14.06
C THR A 54 15.87 1.23 15.25
N GLY A 55 16.65 0.50 16.05
CA GLY A 55 16.45 0.25 17.49
C GLY A 55 15.23 -0.51 18.00
N THR A 56 14.13 -0.61 17.23
CA THR A 56 12.90 -1.27 17.69
C THR A 56 12.79 -2.66 17.07
N HIS A 57 12.71 -3.69 17.92
CA HIS A 57 12.56 -5.09 17.51
C HIS A 57 11.12 -5.41 17.01
N ILE A 58 10.42 -4.42 16.46
CA ILE A 58 9.07 -4.59 15.94
C ILE A 58 9.21 -4.91 14.45
N ARG A 59 9.01 -6.19 14.10
CA ARG A 59 8.86 -6.60 12.70
C ARG A 59 7.59 -5.97 12.16
N ARG A 60 7.70 -5.26 11.03
CA ARG A 60 6.55 -4.74 10.29
C ARG A 60 6.62 -5.26 8.87
N THR A 61 5.55 -5.93 8.45
CA THR A 61 5.35 -6.35 7.08
C THR A 61 4.76 -5.19 6.31
N ASP A 62 5.44 -4.79 5.23
CA ASP A 62 5.04 -3.68 4.37
C ASP A 62 4.52 -4.27 3.05
N CYS A 63 3.23 -4.09 2.81
CA CYS A 63 2.54 -4.62 1.64
C CYS A 63 2.07 -3.47 0.76
N ARG A 64 2.37 -3.54 -0.54
CA ARG A 64 1.97 -2.55 -1.55
C ARG A 64 1.94 -3.22 -2.93
N THR A 65 1.49 -2.49 -3.95
CA THR A 65 1.53 -3.01 -5.32
C THR A 65 2.97 -3.12 -5.82
N VAL A 66 3.21 -3.98 -6.81
CA VAL A 66 4.51 -4.07 -7.48
C VAL A 66 4.87 -2.72 -8.12
N GLU A 67 3.90 -2.00 -8.66
CA GLU A 67 4.11 -0.64 -9.18
C GLU A 67 4.66 0.31 -8.12
N ASP A 68 4.06 0.34 -6.93
CA ASP A 68 4.53 1.17 -5.83
C ASP A 68 5.97 0.81 -5.41
N TRP A 69 6.32 -0.48 -5.46
CA TRP A 69 7.69 -0.93 -5.20
C TRP A 69 8.66 -0.42 -6.26
N VAL A 70 8.30 -0.55 -7.54
CA VAL A 70 9.12 -0.08 -8.66
C VAL A 70 9.35 1.42 -8.55
N GLU A 71 8.30 2.20 -8.32
CA GLU A 71 8.41 3.65 -8.18
C GLU A 71 9.23 4.05 -6.94
N HIS A 72 9.02 3.39 -5.80
CA HIS A 72 9.82 3.63 -4.61
C HIS A 72 11.31 3.37 -4.86
N ASN A 73 11.63 2.26 -5.52
CA ASN A 73 12.99 1.88 -5.86
C ASN A 73 13.61 2.88 -6.84
N PHE A 74 12.85 3.29 -7.86
CA PHE A 74 13.30 4.26 -8.85
C PHE A 74 13.62 5.62 -8.21
N ARG A 75 12.73 6.16 -7.37
CA ARG A 75 12.96 7.42 -6.64
C ARG A 75 14.16 7.31 -5.69
N THR A 76 14.33 6.15 -5.05
CA THR A 76 15.49 5.89 -4.18
C THR A 76 16.79 5.90 -4.97
N GLN A 77 16.82 5.28 -6.15
CA GLN A 77 17.98 5.28 -7.03
C GLN A 77 18.33 6.69 -7.52
N GLN A 78 17.34 7.48 -7.93
CA GLN A 78 17.57 8.88 -8.33
C GLN A 78 18.18 9.69 -7.19
N THR A 79 17.67 9.52 -5.97
CA THR A 79 18.21 10.19 -4.78
C THR A 79 19.66 9.78 -4.49
N ILE A 80 19.97 8.49 -4.62
CA ILE A 80 21.35 7.99 -4.45
C ILE A 80 22.28 8.61 -5.49
N GLN A 81 21.84 8.71 -6.75
CA GLN A 81 22.63 9.30 -7.83
C GLN A 81 22.91 10.78 -7.59
N THR A 82 21.91 11.58 -7.18
CA THR A 82 22.13 13.01 -6.89
C THR A 82 23.08 13.22 -5.71
N MET A 83 22.99 12.36 -4.67
CA MET A 83 23.95 12.37 -3.55
C MET A 83 25.36 11.97 -3.97
N ALA A 84 25.51 11.08 -4.94
CA ALA A 84 26.82 10.67 -5.46
C ALA A 84 27.48 11.77 -6.29
N VAL A 85 26.70 12.52 -7.08
CA VAL A 85 27.19 13.64 -7.90
C VAL A 85 27.59 14.85 -7.03
N GLY A 86 26.96 15.02 -5.86
CA GLY A 86 27.23 16.12 -4.93
C GLY A 86 28.44 15.97 -4.00
N ARG A 87 29.18 14.84 -4.04
CA ARG A 87 30.43 14.70 -3.27
C ARG A 87 31.63 15.05 -4.16
N PRO A 88 32.33 16.18 -3.95
CA PRO A 88 33.68 16.28 -4.46
C PRO A 88 34.49 15.16 -3.80
N PHE A 89 35.17 14.35 -4.61
CA PHE A 89 36.20 13.45 -4.12
C PHE A 89 37.26 14.31 -3.42
N ASN A 90 37.23 14.31 -2.09
CA ASN A 90 38.30 14.78 -1.22
C ASN A 90 38.55 13.68 -0.18
#